data_AF-A0A7W1LMI9-F1
#
_entry.id   AF-A0A7W1LMI9-F1
#
_cell.length_a   1.000
_cell.length_b   1.000
_cell.length_c   1.000
_cell.angle_alpha   90.00
_cell.angle_beta   90.00
_cell.angle_gamma   90.00
#
_symmetry.space_group_name_H-M   'P 1'
#
loop_
_entity.id
_entity.type
_entity.pdbx_description
1 polymer ?
#
loop_
_entity_poly.entity_id
_entity_poly.type
_entity_poly.pdbx_seq_one_letter_code
_entity_poly.pdbx_strand_id
1 'polypeptide(L)' 'MSVTDELVANNTAYASTFSGPLPMPPSKQVAVLACMDARLDVYRLLGLKDGESHVIRNAGGVVTADEI' A
#
# COMPACT_ATOMS: atom_id res chain seq x y z
N MET A 1 -21.77 11.00 9.94
CA MET A 1 -20.38 10.53 9.94
C MET A 1 -20.06 10.12 8.52
N SER A 2 -18.98 10.63 7.94
CA SER A 2 -18.54 10.29 6.59
C SER A 2 -17.68 9.01 6.62
N VAL A 3 -17.52 8.36 5.46
CA VAL A 3 -16.57 7.24 5.33
C VAL A 3 -15.14 7.69 5.68
N THR A 4 -14.78 8.94 5.38
CA THR A 4 -13.49 9.50 5.78
C THR A 4 -13.32 9.51 7.30
N ASP A 5 -14.36 9.86 8.06
CA ASP A 5 -14.30 9.86 9.53
C ASP A 5 -14.08 8.44 10.07
N GLU A 6 -14.70 7.43 9.46
CA GLU A 6 -14.50 6.02 9.82
C GLU A 6 -13.06 5.56 9.55
N LEU A 7 -12.47 5.95 8.41
CA LEU A 7 -11.08 5.61 8.09
C LEU A 7 -10.08 6.23 9.08
N VAL A 8 -10.33 7.46 9.52
CA VAL A 8 -9.51 8.12 10.56
C VAL A 8 -9.63 7.38 11.90
N ALA A 9 -10.82 6.93 12.27
CA ALA A 9 -11.02 6.11 13.47
C ALA A 9 -10.26 4.77 13.38
N ASN A 10 -10.33 4.07 12.24
CA ASN A 10 -9.60 2.83 12.00
C ASN A 10 -8.08 3.01 12.10
N ASN A 11 -7.55 4.12 11.57
CA ASN A 11 -6.13 4.44 11.67
C ASN A 11 -5.64 4.60 13.11
N THR A 12 -6.49 5.08 14.02
CA THR A 12 -6.14 5.21 15.45
C THR A 12 -5.85 3.84 16.07
N ALA A 13 -6.63 2.82 15.73
CA ALA A 13 -6.38 1.44 16.16
C ALA A 13 -5.09 0.89 15.54
N TYR A 14 -4.90 1.07 14.23
CA TYR A 14 -3.67 0.65 13.53
C TYR A 14 -2.41 1.24 14.17
N ALA A 15 -2.38 2.55 14.40
CA ALA A 15 -1.23 3.28 14.93
C ALA A 15 -0.80 2.80 16.32
N SER A 16 -1.73 2.29 17.15
CA SER A 16 -1.42 1.74 18.48
C SER A 16 -0.62 0.43 18.44
N THR A 17 -0.63 -0.26 17.29
CA THR A 17 0.03 -1.57 17.10
C THR A 17 1.22 -1.51 16.15
N PHE A 18 1.40 -0.41 15.42
CA PHE A 18 2.46 -0.25 14.44
C PHE A 18 3.85 -0.14 15.11
N SER A 19 4.87 -0.74 14.50
CA SER A 19 6.26 -0.67 14.96
C SER A 19 7.18 -0.19 13.84
N GLY A 20 7.87 0.94 14.07
CA GLY A 20 8.78 1.56 13.13
C GLY A 20 9.77 2.52 13.84
N PRO A 21 10.60 3.26 13.09
CA PRO A 21 10.61 3.41 11.63
C PRO A 21 11.26 2.21 10.91
N LEU A 22 10.83 1.98 9.66
CA LEU A 22 11.48 1.04 8.75
C LEU A 22 12.45 1.80 7.81
N PRO A 23 13.52 1.16 7.31
CA PRO A 23 14.38 1.75 6.29
C PRO A 23 13.59 2.16 5.05
N MET A 24 14.01 3.25 4.40
CA MET A 24 13.37 3.75 3.18
C MET A 24 13.48 2.77 1.99
N PRO A 25 14.63 2.13 1.70
CA PRO A 25 14.72 1.22 0.56
C PRO A 25 13.94 -0.09 0.79
N PRO A 26 13.19 -0.60 -0.22
CA PRO A 26 12.50 -1.88 -0.12
C PRO A 26 13.45 -3.04 0.15
N SER A 27 13.20 -3.83 1.19
CA SER A 27 14.10 -4.91 1.60
C SER A 27 14.19 -6.05 0.58
N LYS A 28 13.14 -6.29 -0.23
CA LYS A 28 13.16 -7.29 -1.32
C LYS A 28 13.60 -6.72 -2.67
N GLN A 29 13.88 -5.43 -2.77
CA GLN A 29 14.30 -4.77 -4.02
C GLN A 29 13.32 -4.98 -5.19
N VAL A 30 12.02 -4.94 -4.91
CA VAL A 30 10.96 -5.09 -5.92
C VAL A 30 9.99 -3.90 -5.91
N ALA A 31 9.44 -3.62 -7.08
CA ALA A 31 8.32 -2.70 -7.28
C ALA A 31 7.16 -3.43 -7.95
N VAL A 32 5.93 -3.17 -7.51
CA VAL A 32 4.69 -3.74 -8.05
C VAL A 32 3.85 -2.61 -8.62
N LEU A 33 3.49 -2.71 -9.90
CA LEU A 33 2.46 -1.89 -10.52
C LEU A 33 1.14 -2.69 -10.59
N ALA A 34 0.06 -2.13 -10.07
CA ALA A 34 -1.24 -2.80 -10.04
C ALA A 34 -2.42 -1.84 -10.32
N CYS A 35 -3.60 -2.40 -10.59
CA CYS A 35 -4.82 -1.60 -10.76
C CYS A 35 -5.34 -1.06 -9.40
N MET A 36 -6.01 0.09 -9.40
CA MET A 36 -6.72 0.67 -8.26
C MET A 36 -8.01 -0.06 -7.88
N ASP A 37 -8.30 -1.21 -8.51
CA ASP A 37 -9.48 -2.03 -8.23
C ASP A 37 -9.61 -2.32 -6.72
N ALA A 38 -10.76 -2.00 -6.15
CA ALA A 38 -11.04 -2.13 -4.72
C ALA A 38 -10.97 -3.57 -4.20
N ARG A 39 -11.00 -4.57 -5.10
CA ARG A 39 -10.90 -5.98 -4.77
C ARG A 39 -9.44 -6.47 -4.64
N LEU A 40 -8.47 -5.64 -4.99
CA LEU A 40 -7.04 -5.99 -4.94
C LEU A 40 -6.39 -5.47 -3.66
N ASP A 41 -6.26 -6.37 -2.70
CA ASP A 41 -5.31 -6.22 -1.60
C ASP A 41 -3.94 -6.76 -2.02
N VAL A 42 -3.13 -5.90 -2.64
CA VAL A 42 -1.84 -6.27 -3.24
C VAL A 42 -0.90 -6.92 -2.23
N TYR A 43 -0.85 -6.41 -0.99
CA TYR A 43 0.06 -6.94 0.04
C TYR A 43 -0.33 -8.36 0.42
N ARG A 44 -1.63 -8.61 0.67
CA ARG A 44 -2.11 -9.97 0.99
C ARG A 44 -1.99 -10.92 -0.20
N LEU A 45 -2.28 -10.47 -1.43
CA LEU A 45 -2.17 -11.28 -2.66
C LEU A 45 -0.76 -11.81 -2.90
N LEU A 46 0.26 -10.99 -2.63
CA LEU A 46 1.66 -11.31 -2.89
C LEU A 46 2.43 -11.79 -1.64
N GLY A 47 1.79 -11.80 -0.47
CA GLY A 47 2.43 -12.17 0.79
C GLY A 47 3.52 -11.19 1.24
N LEU A 48 3.34 -9.89 0.93
CA LEU A 48 4.28 -8.82 1.26
C LEU A 48 4.01 -8.27 2.66
N LYS A 49 5.07 -7.79 3.30
CA LYS A 49 5.04 -7.07 4.59
C LYS A 49 5.51 -5.63 4.42
N ASP A 50 5.27 -4.82 5.45
CA ASP A 50 5.72 -3.42 5.49
C ASP A 50 7.23 -3.32 5.22
N GLY A 51 7.61 -2.38 4.34
CA GLY A 51 9.00 -2.13 3.96
C GLY A 51 9.60 -3.14 2.96
N GLU A 52 8.84 -4.13 2.48
CA GLU A 52 9.41 -5.13 1.56
C GLU A 52 9.39 -4.71 0.09
N SER A 53 8.45 -3.88 -0.33
CA SER A 53 8.24 -3.51 -1.74
C SER A 53 7.73 -2.08 -1.91
N HIS A 54 8.00 -1.48 -3.06
CA HIS A 54 7.16 -0.37 -3.55
C HIS A 54 5.90 -0.92 -4.22
N VAL A 55 4.76 -0.28 -3.98
CA VAL A 55 3.48 -0.60 -4.66
C VAL A 55 2.91 0.68 -5.27
N ILE A 56 2.81 0.71 -6.60
CA ILE A 56 2.27 1.81 -7.40
C ILE A 56 0.92 1.36 -7.96
N ARG A 57 -0.10 2.22 -7.90
CA ARG A 57 -1.46 1.86 -8.32
C ARG A 57 -2.14 2.96 -9.13
N ASN A 58 -2.74 2.59 -10.26
CA ASN A 58 -3.54 3.49 -11.10
C ASN A 58 -4.75 2.77 -11.73
N ALA A 59 -5.54 3.48 -12.54
CA ALA A 59 -6.66 2.89 -13.27
C ALA A 59 -6.17 1.91 -14.35
N GLY A 60 -6.40 0.61 -14.12
CA GLY A 60 -6.04 -0.47 -15.04
C GLY A 60 -4.65 -1.07 -14.83
N GLY A 61 -3.80 -0.50 -13.97
CA GLY A 61 -2.41 -0.95 -13.81
C GLY A 61 -1.58 -0.70 -15.07
N VAL A 62 -1.85 0.40 -15.75
CA VAL A 62 -1.24 0.76 -17.03
C VAL A 62 0.10 1.42 -16.78
N VAL A 63 1.13 1.10 -17.58
CA VAL A 63 2.40 1.82 -17.53
C VAL A 63 2.22 3.17 -18.24
N THR A 64 2.11 4.25 -17.48
CA THR A 64 2.07 5.62 -17.99
C THR A 64 3.36 6.36 -17.67
N ALA A 65 3.44 7.65 -18.03
CA ALA A 65 4.60 8.47 -17.70
C ALA A 65 4.79 8.68 -16.18
N ASP A 66 3.75 8.45 -15.36
CA ASP A 66 3.85 8.52 -13.90
C ASP A 66 4.55 7.29 -13.29
N GLU A 67 4.64 6.19 -14.05
CA GLU A 67 5.24 4.92 -13.62
C GLU A 67 6.65 4.66 -14.18
N ILE A 68 7.22 5.62 -14.93
CA ILE A 68 8.52 5.50 -15.63
C ILE A 68 9.56 6.45 -15.02
#